data_AF-A0A9D1ILV0-F1
#
_entry.id   AF-A0A9D1ILV0-F1
#
_cell.length_a   1.000
_cell.length_b   1.000
_cell.length_c   1.000
_cell.angle_alpha   90.00
_cell.angle_beta   90.00
_cell.angle_gamma   90.00
#
_symmetry.space_group_name_H-M   'P 1'
#
loop_
_entity.id
_entity.type
_entity.pdbx_description
1 polymer ?
#
loop_
_entity_poly.entity_id
_entity_poly.type
_entity_poly.pdbx_seq_one_letter_code
_entity_poly.pdbx_strand_id
1 'polypeptide(L)'
;MNGQYLIPANTKRGQLIFSIFRPIDLYIAIGGGVTTVLLFFIIDPDSTLSVAITLLPLLVCAFLVIPIPNYHNIMCVLGNIYRFYFKEKQEFIWKGWCAKNEFKE
;
A
#
# COMPACT_ATOMS: atom_id res chain seq x y z
N MET A 1 -2.77 -26.85 16.40
CA MET A 1 -3.41 -26.88 15.07
C MET A 1 -3.88 -25.46 14.77
N ASN A 2 -3.04 -24.66 14.07
CA ASN A 2 -3.29 -23.24 13.82
C ASN A 2 -3.73 -23.02 12.37
N GLY A 3 -5.03 -22.93 12.13
CA GLY A 3 -5.64 -22.07 11.09
C GLY A 3 -5.22 -22.21 9.62
N GLN A 4 -4.48 -23.24 9.22
CA GLN A 4 -4.09 -23.47 7.83
C GLN A 4 -5.23 -24.11 7.03
N TYR A 5 -6.26 -23.31 6.76
CA TYR A 5 -7.25 -23.66 5.74
C TYR A 5 -6.69 -23.30 4.37
N LEU A 6 -6.82 -24.21 3.39
CA LEU A 6 -6.60 -23.91 1.98
C LEU A 6 -7.73 -22.99 1.51
N ILE A 7 -7.64 -21.70 1.85
CA ILE A 7 -8.57 -20.70 1.36
C ILE A 7 -8.32 -20.59 -0.15
N PRO A 8 -9.33 -20.82 -1.01
CA PRO A 8 -9.11 -20.73 -2.44
C PRO A 8 -8.66 -19.31 -2.79
N ALA A 9 -7.68 -19.20 -3.70
CA ALA A 9 -7.05 -17.92 -4.07
C ALA A 9 -8.06 -16.82 -4.45
N ASN A 10 -9.23 -17.22 -4.95
CA ASN A 10 -10.31 -16.31 -5.33
C ASN A 10 -11.05 -15.65 -4.14
N THR A 11 -10.94 -16.19 -2.92
CA THR A 11 -11.57 -15.62 -1.71
C THR A 11 -10.84 -14.37 -1.21
N LYS A 12 -9.53 -14.24 -1.53
CA LYS A 12 -8.73 -13.07 -1.12
C LYS A 12 -9.24 -11.76 -1.72
N ARG A 13 -9.92 -11.82 -2.89
CA ARG A 13 -10.50 -10.63 -3.54
C ARG A 13 -11.69 -10.05 -2.77
N GLY A 14 -12.42 -10.88 -2.02
CA GLY A 14 -13.55 -10.46 -1.19
C GLY A 14 -13.15 -9.77 0.13
N GLN A 15 -11.86 -9.77 0.48
CA GLN A 15 -11.34 -9.11 1.68
C GLN A 15 -11.03 -7.61 1.44
N LEU A 16 -11.12 -7.16 0.19
CA LEU A 16 -10.88 -5.77 -0.21
C LEU A 16 -12.17 -4.95 -0.07
N ILE A 17 -12.03 -3.76 0.51
CA ILE A 17 -13.11 -2.78 0.61
C ILE A 17 -13.41 -2.28 -0.81
N PHE A 18 -14.69 -2.37 -1.21
CA PHE A 18 -15.14 -2.12 -2.60
C PHE A 18 -14.43 -2.97 -3.67
N SER A 19 -13.86 -4.13 -3.30
CA SER A 19 -13.05 -4.96 -4.20
C SER A 19 -11.78 -4.26 -4.76
N ILE A 20 -11.41 -3.10 -4.23
CA ILE A 20 -10.30 -2.26 -4.74
C ILE A 20 -9.30 -1.92 -3.63
N PHE A 21 -9.78 -1.42 -2.49
CA PHE A 21 -8.92 -0.87 -1.44
C PHE A 21 -8.63 -1.86 -0.32
N ARG A 22 -7.39 -1.87 0.17
CA ARG A 22 -7.07 -2.56 1.44
C ARG A 22 -7.40 -1.63 2.61
N PRO A 23 -7.70 -2.18 3.81
CA PRO A 23 -7.95 -1.35 5.00
C PRO A 23 -6.84 -0.33 5.29
N ILE A 24 -5.58 -0.73 5.08
CA ILE A 24 -4.39 0.14 5.25
C ILE A 24 -4.43 1.35 4.32
N ASP A 25 -4.89 1.16 3.09
CA ASP A 25 -4.94 2.23 2.08
C ASP A 25 -5.96 3.30 2.49
N LEU A 26 -7.05 2.88 3.16
CA LEU A 26 -8.06 3.79 3.71
C LEU A 26 -7.52 4.61 4.88
N TYR A 27 -6.76 3.99 5.80
CA TYR A 27 -6.10 4.71 6.89
C TYR A 27 -5.11 5.76 6.38
N ILE A 28 -4.38 5.47 5.31
CA ILE A 28 -3.42 6.41 4.72
C ILE A 28 -4.15 7.57 4.06
N ALA A 29 -5.23 7.31 3.32
CA ALA A 29 -6.03 8.36 2.70
C ALA A 29 -6.66 9.30 3.76
N ILE A 30 -7.26 8.73 4.81
CA ILE A 30 -7.84 9.49 5.91
C ILE A 30 -6.74 10.25 6.67
N GLY A 31 -5.62 9.61 6.98
CA GLY A 31 -4.49 10.22 7.67
C GLY A 31 -3.91 11.41 6.91
N GLY A 32 -3.75 11.28 5.59
CA GLY A 32 -3.32 12.37 4.70
C GLY A 32 -4.31 13.53 4.67
N GLY A 33 -5.61 13.24 4.60
CA GLY A 33 -6.66 14.26 4.64
C GLY A 33 -6.67 15.03 5.97
N VAL A 34 -6.66 14.31 7.09
CA VAL A 34 -6.66 14.92 8.43
C VAL A 34 -5.38 15.76 8.64
N THR A 35 -4.21 15.25 8.23
CA THR A 35 -2.96 16.01 8.36
C THR A 35 -2.95 17.28 7.52
N THR A 36 -3.47 17.25 6.29
CA THR A 36 -3.59 18.47 5.47
C THR A 36 -4.57 19.48 6.10
N VAL A 37 -5.71 19.04 6.61
CA VAL A 37 -6.67 19.93 7.32
C VAL A 37 -6.01 20.57 8.55
N LEU A 38 -5.28 19.78 9.35
CA LEU A 38 -4.52 20.31 10.49
C LEU A 38 -3.45 21.30 10.05
N LEU A 39 -2.72 21.03 8.97
CA LEU A 39 -1.72 21.94 8.43
C LEU A 39 -2.32 23.28 8.00
N PHE A 40 -3.51 23.26 7.39
CA PHE A 40 -4.24 24.48 7.01
C PHE A 40 -4.54 25.35 8.24
N PHE A 41 -4.99 24.76 9.35
CA PHE A 41 -5.26 25.52 10.58
C PHE A 41 -4.00 26.04 11.28
N ILE A 42 -2.87 25.33 11.17
CA ILE A 42 -1.62 25.73 11.84
C ILE A 42 -0.88 26.81 11.06
N ILE A 43 -0.83 26.69 9.73
CA ILE A 43 0.01 27.53 8.87
C ILE A 43 -0.75 28.78 8.40
N ASP A 44 -2.08 28.72 8.31
CA ASP A 44 -2.95 29.78 7.76
C ASP A 44 -2.39 30.39 6.46
N PRO A 45 -2.34 29.59 5.38
CA PRO A 45 -1.58 29.94 4.19
C PRO A 45 -2.18 31.16 3.45
N ASP A 46 -1.38 32.21 3.31
CA ASP A 46 -1.74 33.49 2.67
C ASP A 46 -1.22 33.61 1.21
N SER A 47 -0.28 32.76 0.84
CA SER A 47 0.43 32.77 -0.44
C SER A 47 0.22 31.48 -1.23
N THR A 48 0.27 31.56 -2.56
CA THR A 48 0.08 30.39 -3.43
C THR A 48 1.08 29.26 -3.17
N LEU A 49 2.33 29.60 -2.82
CA LEU A 49 3.35 28.62 -2.43
C LEU A 49 3.01 27.93 -1.10
N SER A 50 2.53 28.68 -0.10
CA SER A 50 2.14 28.08 1.19
C SER A 50 0.94 27.14 1.05
N VAL A 51 -0.02 27.48 0.18
CA VAL A 51 -1.14 26.60 -0.18
C VAL A 51 -0.64 25.34 -0.90
N ALA A 52 0.29 25.46 -1.85
CA ALA A 52 0.84 24.30 -2.55
C ALA A 52 1.55 23.33 -1.59
N ILE A 53 2.32 23.85 -0.62
CA ILE A 53 3.05 23.04 0.36
C ILE A 53 2.08 22.34 1.33
N THR A 54 1.05 23.03 1.80
CA THR A 54 0.05 22.45 2.73
C THR A 54 -0.79 21.35 2.07
N LEU A 55 -0.96 21.39 0.75
CA LEU A 55 -1.63 20.36 -0.06
C LEU A 55 -0.75 19.15 -0.39
N LEU A 56 0.59 19.25 -0.29
CA LEU A 56 1.49 18.15 -0.64
C LEU A 56 1.17 16.82 0.09
N PRO A 57 0.92 16.79 1.42
CA PRO A 57 0.62 15.55 2.12
C PRO A 57 -0.61 14.84 1.55
N LEU A 58 -1.68 15.59 1.26
CA LEU A 58 -2.89 15.06 0.63
C LEU A 58 -2.57 14.46 -0.75
N LEU A 59 -1.84 15.19 -1.59
CA LEU A 59 -1.50 14.75 -2.95
C LEU A 59 -0.64 13.49 -2.93
N VAL A 60 0.34 13.42 -2.02
CA VAL A 60 1.19 12.25 -1.84
C VAL A 60 0.36 11.06 -1.37
N CYS A 61 -0.46 11.20 -0.32
CA CYS A 61 -1.31 10.11 0.16
C CYS A 61 -2.31 9.65 -0.89
N ALA A 62 -2.93 10.58 -1.64
CA ALA A 62 -3.82 10.26 -2.74
C ALA A 62 -3.09 9.44 -3.81
N PHE A 63 -1.91 9.90 -4.25
CA PHE A 63 -1.07 9.20 -5.23
C PHE A 63 -0.73 7.77 -4.78
N LEU A 64 -0.34 7.57 -3.52
CA LEU A 64 0.02 6.23 -3.02
C LEU A 64 -1.16 5.24 -3.03
N VAL A 65 -2.38 5.74 -2.89
CA VAL A 65 -3.61 4.94 -2.80
C VAL A 65 -4.28 4.69 -4.16
N ILE A 66 -3.83 5.35 -5.25
CA ILE A 66 -4.41 5.16 -6.59
C ILE A 66 -4.31 3.69 -7.02
N PRO A 67 -5.41 3.07 -7.45
CA PRO A 67 -5.39 1.72 -8.00
C PRO A 67 -4.77 1.71 -9.40
N ILE A 68 -3.86 0.76 -9.65
CA ILE A 68 -3.20 0.58 -10.95
C ILE A 68 -3.59 -0.79 -11.52
N PRO A 69 -3.90 -0.92 -12.82
CA PRO A 69 -4.14 -2.22 -13.44
C PRO A 69 -3.00 -3.21 -13.18
N ASN A 70 -3.33 -4.46 -12.86
CA ASN A 70 -2.39 -5.54 -12.48
C ASN A 70 -1.75 -5.42 -11.08
N TYR A 71 -1.96 -4.33 -10.35
CA TYR A 71 -1.54 -4.18 -8.96
C TYR A 71 -2.70 -3.70 -8.08
N HIS A 72 -2.55 -3.77 -6.75
CA HIS A 72 -3.59 -3.22 -5.86
C HIS A 72 -3.52 -1.70 -5.76
N ASN A 73 -2.30 -1.15 -5.69
CA ASN A 73 -2.04 0.29 -5.57
C ASN A 73 -0.57 0.62 -5.87
N ILE A 74 -0.26 1.92 -5.95
CA ILE A 74 1.11 2.42 -6.12
C ILE A 74 2.04 1.97 -5.01
N MET A 75 1.57 1.91 -3.76
CA MET A 75 2.38 1.39 -2.65
C MET A 75 2.89 -0.03 -2.89
N CYS A 76 2.05 -0.91 -3.41
CA CYS A 76 2.44 -2.28 -3.73
C CYS A 76 3.52 -2.31 -4.81
N VAL A 77 3.39 -1.45 -5.82
CA VAL A 77 4.40 -1.32 -6.89
C VAL A 77 5.74 -0.88 -6.31
N LEU A 78 5.75 0.20 -5.52
CA LEU A 78 6.96 0.70 -4.88
C LEU A 78 7.59 -0.34 -3.94
N GLY A 79 6.78 -1.08 -3.19
CA GLY A 79 7.23 -2.16 -2.33
C GLY A 79 7.89 -3.31 -3.11
N ASN A 80 7.31 -3.69 -4.26
CA ASN A 80 7.86 -4.73 -5.12
C ASN A 80 9.18 -4.29 -5.76
N ILE A 81 9.27 -3.04 -6.24
CA ILE A 81 10.51 -2.43 -6.74
C ILE A 81 11.58 -2.48 -5.64
N TYR A 82 11.25 -2.02 -4.44
CA TYR A 82 12.19 -2.01 -3.33
C TYR A 82 12.67 -3.43 -2.96
N ARG A 83 11.75 -4.40 -2.89
CA ARG A 83 12.12 -5.80 -2.61
C ARG A 83 13.05 -6.36 -3.68
N PHE A 84 12.71 -6.14 -4.94
CA PHE A 84 13.48 -6.64 -6.07
C PHE A 84 14.92 -6.11 -6.09
N TYR A 85 15.11 -4.80 -5.88
CA TYR A 85 16.43 -4.19 -5.96
C TYR A 85 17.26 -4.33 -4.67
N PHE A 86 16.62 -4.30 -3.48
CA PHE A 86 17.35 -4.13 -2.22
C PHE A 86 17.22 -5.30 -1.24
N LYS A 87 16.19 -6.15 -1.32
CA LYS A 87 16.00 -7.24 -0.34
C LYS A 87 16.18 -8.64 -0.90
N GLU A 88 15.63 -8.89 -2.08
CA GLU A 88 15.59 -10.23 -2.65
C GLU A 88 16.87 -10.51 -3.42
N LYS A 89 17.46 -11.67 -3.16
CA LYS A 89 18.54 -12.18 -4.01
C LYS A 89 17.89 -12.58 -5.33
N GLN A 90 18.44 -12.08 -6.44
CA GLN A 90 18.04 -12.42 -7.80
C GLN A 90 18.54 -13.82 -8.20
N GLU A 91 18.45 -14.77 -7.27
CA GLU A 91 18.91 -16.16 -7.42
C GLU A 91 17.71 -17.09 -7.21
N PHE A 92 17.35 -17.83 -8.25
CA PHE A 92 16.30 -18.84 -8.16
C PHE A 92 16.88 -20.11 -7.52
N ILE A 93 16.65 -20.28 -6.22
CA ILE A 93 17.03 -21.50 -5.50
C ILE A 93 15.89 -22.52 -5.62
N TRP A 94 16.14 -23.64 -6.29
CA TRP A 94 15.20 -24.77 -6.31
C TRP A 94 15.13 -25.41 -4.93
N LYS A 95 13.96 -25.34 -4.27
CA LYS A 95 13.75 -25.85 -2.90
C LYS A 95 13.31 -27.32 -2.82
N GLY A 96 13.29 -28.04 -3.94
CA GLY A 96 12.87 -29.44 -4.00
C GLY A 96 11.35 -29.64 -4.13
N TRP A 97 10.93 -30.90 -4.24
CA TRP A 97 9.51 -31.28 -4.36
C TRP A 97 8.72 -31.06 -3.04
N CYS A 98 9.39 -31.01 -1.89
CA CYS A 98 8.76 -30.89 -0.57
C CYS A 98 9.20 -29.62 0.19
N ALA A 99 9.08 -28.45 -0.43
CA ALA A 99 9.39 -27.18 0.21
C ALA A 99 8.32 -26.80 1.25
N LYS A 100 8.62 -26.97 2.55
CA LYS A 100 7.70 -26.65 3.67
C LYS A 100 7.47 -25.13 3.89
N ASN A 101 8.07 -24.28 3.06
CA ASN A 101 8.16 -22.84 3.30
C ASN A 101 7.13 -22.02 2.50
N GLU A 102 6.28 -22.66 1.69
CA GLU A 102 5.27 -21.94 0.89
C GLU A 102 4.16 -21.28 1.72
N PHE A 103 4.03 -21.62 3.01
CA PHE A 103 2.93 -21.16 3.87
C PHE A 103 3.36 -20.24 5.03
N LYS A 104 4.48 -19.53 4.91
CA LYS A 104 4.83 -18.45 5.85
C LYS A 104 4.72 -17.12 5.14
N GLU A 105 3.52 -16.54 5.17
CA GLU A 105 3.33 -15.09 5.11
C GLU A 105 3.76 -14.48 6.46
#